data_AF-A0A239A0G3-F1
#
_entry.id   AF-A0A239A0G3-F1
#
_cell.length_a   1.000
_cell.length_b   1.000
_cell.length_c   1.000
_cell.angle_alpha   90.00
_cell.angle_beta   90.00
_cell.angle_gamma   90.00
#
_symmetry.space_group_name_H-M   'P 1'
#
loop_
_entity.id
_entity.type
_entity.pdbx_description
1 polymer ?
#
loop_
_entity_poly.entity_id
_entity_poly.type
_entity_poly.pdbx_seq_one_letter_code
_entity_poly.pdbx_strand_id
1 'polypeptide(L)'
;MGVYVSVRGWLECDEQQLAAVRQVIADHSDGHYSDGWGFPARHFNWTSYVFYGGDVRVSAVDWFMDQLRAMAAIPASDEDGDRVRGLFVASGEVAGQVEWQVRGGSVTTRPTEAGLAYLAE
;
A
#
# COMPACT_ATOMS: atom_id res chain seq x y z
N MET A 1 -23.63 -10.63 -5.93
CA MET A 1 -22.44 -10.24 -6.69
C MET A 1 -21.86 -9.01 -6.00
N GLY A 2 -20.60 -9.04 -5.58
CA GLY A 2 -19.97 -7.90 -4.87
C GLY A 2 -19.19 -7.04 -5.85
N VAL A 3 -19.08 -5.73 -5.58
CA VAL A 3 -18.20 -4.83 -6.35
C VAL A 3 -16.81 -4.88 -5.74
N TYR A 4 -15.80 -5.09 -6.57
CA TYR A 4 -14.40 -5.18 -6.18
C TYR A 4 -13.58 -4.06 -6.82
N VAL A 5 -12.45 -3.77 -6.19
CA VAL A 5 -11.41 -2.88 -6.67
C VAL A 5 -10.12 -3.68 -6.67
N SER A 6 -9.47 -3.76 -7.82
CA SER A 6 -8.15 -4.34 -7.94
C SER A 6 -7.12 -3.35 -7.41
N VAL A 7 -6.41 -3.72 -6.36
CA VAL A 7 -5.39 -2.89 -5.71
C VAL A 7 -4.03 -3.53 -5.95
N ARG A 8 -3.08 -2.73 -6.45
CA ARG A 8 -1.70 -3.17 -6.69
C ARG A 8 -0.71 -2.06 -6.43
N GLY A 9 0.43 -2.37 -5.81
CA GLY A 9 1.42 -1.36 -5.52
C GLY A 9 2.54 -1.82 -4.61
N TRP A 10 3.27 -0.86 -4.08
CA TRP A 10 4.44 -1.11 -3.26
C TRP A 10 4.71 0.00 -2.24
N LEU A 11 5.44 -0.35 -1.19
CA LEU A 11 6.08 0.54 -0.24
C LEU A 11 7.59 0.31 -0.26
N GLU A 12 8.35 1.37 -0.06
CA GLU A 12 9.78 1.34 0.25
C GLU A 12 10.02 1.93 1.65
N CYS A 13 10.94 1.31 2.38
CA CYS A 13 11.25 1.65 3.76
C CYS A 13 12.61 1.05 4.16
N ASP A 14 13.15 1.44 5.31
CA ASP A 14 14.31 0.78 5.92
C ASP A 14 13.92 -0.49 6.70
N GLU A 15 14.90 -1.18 7.29
CA GLU A 15 14.67 -2.42 8.05
C GLU A 15 13.85 -2.23 9.34
N GLN A 16 14.03 -1.12 10.05
CA GLN A 16 13.28 -0.83 11.28
C GLN A 16 11.82 -0.49 10.96
N GLN A 17 11.62 0.33 9.92
CA GLN A 17 10.32 0.64 9.37
C GLN A 17 9.63 -0.60 8.82
N LEU A 18 10.37 -1.52 8.16
CA LEU A 18 9.83 -2.79 7.68
C LEU A 18 9.24 -3.62 8.83
N ALA A 19 9.92 -3.67 9.98
CA ALA A 19 9.39 -4.36 11.15
C ALA A 19 8.09 -3.71 11.64
N ALA A 20 8.02 -2.37 11.67
CA ALA A 20 6.80 -1.64 12.01
C ALA A 20 5.67 -1.85 10.97
N VAL A 21 5.99 -1.89 9.67
CA VAL A 21 5.01 -2.19 8.60
C VAL A 21 4.42 -3.58 8.80
N ARG A 22 5.24 -4.59 9.11
CA ARG A 22 4.75 -5.95 9.42
C ARG A 22 3.81 -5.96 10.61
N GLN A 23 4.11 -5.18 11.65
CA GLN A 23 3.24 -5.06 12.81
C GLN A 23 1.90 -4.41 12.43
N VAL A 24 1.91 -3.32 11.65
CA VAL A 24 0.67 -2.69 11.17
C VAL A 24 -0.19 -3.68 10.38
N ILE A 25 0.41 -4.49 9.49
CA ILE A 25 -0.31 -5.53 8.73
C ILE A 25 -0.93 -6.57 9.66
N ALA A 26 -0.19 -7.01 10.68
CA ALA A 26 -0.67 -7.99 11.66
C ALA A 26 -1.83 -7.43 12.51
N ASP A 27 -1.72 -6.18 12.96
CA ASP A 27 -2.72 -5.51 13.81
C ASP A 27 -4.04 -5.26 13.07
N HIS A 28 -3.98 -5.09 11.76
CA HIS A 28 -5.15 -4.90 10.89
C HIS A 28 -5.62 -6.19 10.23
N SER A 29 -5.06 -7.35 10.61
CA SER A 29 -5.42 -8.62 9.99
C SER A 29 -6.90 -8.94 10.18
N ASP A 30 -7.62 -9.02 9.06
CA ASP A 30 -9.04 -9.40 9.02
C ASP A 30 -9.24 -10.85 8.57
N GLY A 31 -8.15 -11.57 8.29
CA GLY A 31 -8.16 -12.94 7.79
C GLY A 31 -8.62 -13.09 6.34
N HIS A 32 -8.84 -11.99 5.61
CA HIS A 32 -9.34 -12.01 4.23
C HIS A 32 -8.38 -11.38 3.24
N TYR A 33 -7.93 -10.14 3.50
CA TYR A 33 -7.19 -9.35 2.51
C TYR A 33 -5.71 -9.16 2.86
N SER A 34 -5.30 -9.53 4.08
CA SER A 34 -3.92 -9.39 4.56
C SER A 34 -2.91 -10.28 3.83
N ASP A 35 -3.35 -11.41 3.28
CA ASP A 35 -2.48 -12.31 2.51
C ASP A 35 -2.08 -11.73 1.15
N GLY A 36 -2.68 -10.60 0.72
CA GLY A 36 -2.24 -9.85 -0.45
C GLY A 36 -0.89 -9.13 -0.27
N TRP A 37 -0.41 -8.98 0.98
CA TRP A 37 0.89 -8.40 1.28
C TRP A 37 2.03 -9.39 1.01
N GLY A 38 3.02 -8.96 0.22
CA GLY A 38 4.18 -9.74 -0.17
C GLY A 38 5.50 -9.08 0.20
N PHE A 39 6.49 -9.90 0.54
CA PHE A 39 7.83 -9.46 0.91
C PHE A 39 8.89 -10.25 0.13
N PRO A 40 9.98 -9.61 -0.34
CA PRO A 40 11.12 -10.34 -0.88
C PRO A 40 11.66 -11.35 0.13
N ALA A 41 11.88 -12.60 -0.32
CA ALA A 41 12.37 -13.69 0.53
C ALA A 41 13.84 -13.52 0.95
N ARG A 42 14.60 -12.68 0.25
CA ARG A 42 16.01 -12.38 0.57
C ARG A 42 16.21 -10.87 0.59
N HIS A 43 16.78 -10.40 1.69
CA HIS A 43 17.31 -9.05 1.78
C HIS A 43 18.58 -8.94 0.95
N PHE A 44 18.71 -7.89 0.14
CA PHE A 44 19.88 -7.69 -0.71
C PHE A 44 20.34 -6.23 -0.86
N ASN A 45 19.53 -5.26 -0.42
CA ASN A 45 19.78 -3.82 -0.54
C ASN A 45 19.50 -3.12 0.79
N TRP A 46 19.93 -1.86 0.94
CA TRP A 46 19.62 -1.01 2.10
C TRP A 46 18.13 -0.65 2.19
N THR A 47 17.47 -0.53 1.04
CA THR A 47 16.03 -0.28 0.95
C THR A 47 15.27 -1.60 0.90
N SER A 48 14.30 -1.74 1.80
CA SER A 48 13.33 -2.82 1.81
C SER A 48 12.07 -2.43 1.03
N TYR A 49 11.51 -3.39 0.31
CA TYR A 49 10.27 -3.23 -0.44
C TYR A 49 9.19 -4.16 0.10
N VAL A 50 7.96 -3.65 0.16
CA VAL A 50 6.75 -4.40 0.50
C VAL A 50 5.77 -4.23 -0.65
N PHE A 51 5.14 -5.31 -1.10
CA PHE A 51 4.23 -5.29 -2.24
C PHE A 51 2.82 -5.64 -1.79
N TYR A 52 1.82 -5.12 -2.50
CA TYR A 52 0.44 -5.58 -2.38
C TYR A 52 -0.13 -5.89 -3.76
N GLY A 53 -0.90 -6.97 -3.84
CA GLY A 53 -1.73 -7.28 -4.99
C GLY A 53 -2.96 -8.06 -4.54
N GLY A 54 -4.15 -7.56 -4.85
CA GLY A 54 -5.39 -8.27 -4.54
C GLY A 54 -6.64 -7.52 -4.95
N ASP A 55 -7.73 -8.26 -5.11
CA ASP A 55 -9.05 -7.69 -5.38
C ASP A 55 -9.81 -7.53 -4.07
N VAL A 56 -9.99 -6.27 -3.67
CA VAL A 56 -10.59 -5.89 -2.39
C VAL A 56 -12.04 -5.48 -2.65
N ARG A 57 -12.98 -5.90 -1.80
CA ARG A 57 -14.36 -5.41 -1.91
C ARG A 57 -14.37 -3.90 -1.72
N VAL A 58 -15.22 -3.19 -2.47
CA VAL A 58 -15.39 -1.72 -2.30
C VAL A 58 -15.66 -1.36 -0.83
N SER A 59 -16.44 -2.18 -0.11
CA SER A 59 -16.74 -1.97 1.32
C SER A 59 -15.54 -2.13 2.26
N ALA A 60 -14.44 -2.72 1.80
CA ALA A 60 -13.21 -2.95 2.55
C ALA A 60 -12.05 -2.04 2.07
N VAL A 61 -12.31 -1.13 1.13
CA VAL A 61 -11.29 -0.15 0.68
C VAL A 61 -10.85 0.75 1.83
N ASP A 62 -11.78 1.17 2.70
CA ASP A 62 -11.45 2.00 3.86
C ASP A 62 -10.52 1.25 4.83
N TRP A 63 -10.71 -0.05 5.04
CA TRP A 63 -9.80 -0.90 5.83
C TRP A 63 -8.39 -0.90 5.25
N PHE A 64 -8.25 -1.01 3.93
CA PHE A 64 -6.94 -0.97 3.27
C PHE A 64 -6.30 0.42 3.38
N MET A 65 -7.10 1.48 3.22
CA MET A 65 -6.63 2.86 3.35
C MET A 65 -6.20 3.20 4.77
N ASP A 66 -6.86 2.67 5.79
CA ASP A 66 -6.45 2.86 7.19
C ASP A 66 -5.11 2.18 7.48
N GLN A 67 -4.89 0.98 6.94
CA GLN A 67 -3.57 0.35 6.96
C GLN A 67 -2.50 1.19 6.29
N LEU A 68 -2.74 1.70 5.07
CA LEU A 68 -1.77 2.57 4.39
C LEU A 68 -1.48 3.84 5.18
N ARG A 69 -2.49 4.45 5.82
CA ARG A 69 -2.31 5.63 6.68
C ARG A 69 -1.46 5.31 7.90
N ALA A 70 -1.68 4.17 8.53
CA ALA A 70 -0.86 3.71 9.66
C ALA A 70 0.60 3.47 9.24
N MET A 71 0.83 2.85 8.07
CA MET A 71 2.18 2.64 7.53
C MET A 71 2.86 3.97 7.15
N ALA A 72 2.12 4.89 6.53
CA ALA A 72 2.63 6.21 6.17
C ALA A 72 3.07 7.00 7.41
N ALA A 73 2.36 6.86 8.53
CA ALA A 73 2.63 7.56 9.78
C ALA A 73 3.87 7.06 10.54
N ILE A 74 4.45 5.94 10.13
CA ILE A 74 5.69 5.40 10.72
C ILE A 74 6.79 6.50 10.65
N PRO A 75 7.46 6.81 11.77
CA PRO A 75 8.51 7.82 11.79
C PRO A 75 9.73 7.38 10.99
N ALA A 76 10.58 8.35 10.64
CA ALA A 76 11.93 8.04 10.18
C ALA A 76 12.69 7.30 11.29
N SER A 77 13.54 6.34 10.91
CA SER A 77 14.32 5.55 11.86
C SER A 77 15.64 6.22 12.27
N ASP A 78 16.09 7.21 11.51
CA ASP A 78 17.38 7.88 11.66
C ASP A 78 17.31 9.40 11.39
N GLU A 79 18.48 10.05 11.42
CA GLU A 79 18.64 11.50 11.25
C GLU A 79 18.44 11.96 9.79
N ASP A 80 18.49 11.06 8.81
CA ASP A 80 18.27 11.37 7.39
C ASP A 80 16.79 11.70 7.13
N GLY A 81 15.90 11.29 8.05
CA GLY A 81 14.50 11.68 8.03
C GLY A 81 13.68 10.97 6.96
N ASP A 82 14.21 9.89 6.38
CA ASP A 82 13.53 9.10 5.36
C ASP A 82 12.34 8.35 5.98
N ARG A 83 11.16 8.65 5.46
CA ARG A 83 9.90 8.01 5.84
C ARG A 83 9.51 6.96 4.81
N VAL A 84 8.61 6.08 5.20
CA VAL A 84 7.92 5.15 4.28
C VAL A 84 7.37 5.91 3.07
N ARG A 85 7.67 5.42 1.87
CA ARG A 85 7.17 5.93 0.60
C ARG A 85 6.52 4.80 -0.20
N GLY A 86 5.68 5.13 -1.16
CA GLY A 86 5.11 4.12 -2.03
C GLY A 86 4.01 4.64 -2.95
N LEU A 87 3.56 3.74 -3.81
CA LEU A 87 2.54 3.99 -4.82
C LEU A 87 1.64 2.77 -4.96
N PHE A 88 0.34 3.02 -4.93
CA PHE A 88 -0.69 2.04 -5.23
C PHE A 88 -1.62 2.57 -6.29
N VAL A 89 -2.08 1.68 -7.17
CA VAL A 89 -3.14 1.92 -8.13
C VAL A 89 -4.34 1.06 -7.71
N ALA A 90 -5.50 1.69 -7.61
CA ALA A 90 -6.76 1.03 -7.36
C ALA A 90 -7.67 1.24 -8.59
N SER A 91 -8.03 0.17 -9.28
CA SER A 91 -8.96 0.18 -10.41
C SER A 91 -10.20 -0.64 -10.09
N GLY A 92 -11.39 -0.11 -10.37
CA GLY A 92 -12.62 -0.88 -10.25
C GLY A 92 -13.66 -0.46 -11.29
N GLU A 93 -14.54 -1.39 -11.63
CA GLU A 93 -15.56 -1.24 -12.69
C GLU A 93 -16.50 -0.03 -12.49
N VAL A 94 -16.70 0.39 -11.23
CA VAL A 94 -17.66 1.46 -10.86
C VAL A 94 -16.97 2.75 -10.41
N ALA A 95 -15.83 2.64 -9.72
CA ALA A 95 -15.20 3.77 -9.03
C ALA A 95 -14.16 4.52 -9.88
N GLY A 96 -13.88 4.04 -11.09
CA GLY A 96 -12.77 4.53 -11.90
C GLY A 96 -11.42 4.11 -11.30
N GLN A 97 -10.35 4.65 -11.86
CA GLN A 97 -8.98 4.35 -11.43
C GLN A 97 -8.42 5.51 -10.61
N VAL A 98 -7.80 5.21 -9.47
CA VAL A 98 -7.12 6.18 -8.61
C VAL A 98 -5.73 5.69 -8.20
N GLU A 99 -4.88 6.66 -7.88
CA GLU A 99 -3.56 6.47 -7.31
C GLU A 99 -3.56 6.86 -5.84
N TRP A 100 -2.92 6.05 -5.01
CA TRP A 100 -2.59 6.37 -3.63
C TRP A 100 -1.09 6.50 -3.46
N GLN A 101 -0.65 7.71 -3.15
CA GLN A 101 0.76 8.04 -2.94
C GLN A 101 1.05 8.09 -1.44
N VAL A 102 1.91 7.21 -0.97
CA VAL A 102 2.43 7.22 0.40
C VAL A 102 3.69 8.07 0.42
N ARG A 103 3.67 9.20 1.12
CA ARG A 103 4.84 10.07 1.27
C ARG A 103 4.66 11.07 2.42
N GLY A 104 5.78 11.44 3.03
CA GLY A 104 5.83 12.53 4.01
C GLY A 104 4.92 12.33 5.22
N GLY A 105 4.71 11.08 5.66
CA GLY A 105 3.85 10.81 6.82
C GLY A 105 2.37 10.59 6.51
N SER A 106 1.97 10.61 5.23
CA SER A 106 0.54 10.60 4.85
C SER A 106 0.27 9.86 3.54
N VAL A 107 -1.01 9.63 3.25
CA VAL A 107 -1.49 9.05 1.99
C VAL A 107 -2.27 10.12 1.23
N THR A 108 -1.88 10.41 0.00
CA THR A 108 -2.58 11.34 -0.89
C THR A 108 -3.25 10.57 -2.01
N THR A 109 -4.54 10.82 -2.24
CA THR A 109 -5.29 10.24 -3.37
C THR A 109 -5.22 11.18 -4.58
N ARG A 110 -4.99 10.62 -5.76
CA ARG A 110 -4.96 11.36 -7.02
C ARG A 110 -5.67 10.58 -8.13
N PRO A 111 -6.21 11.25 -9.16
CA PRO A 111 -6.53 10.59 -10.42
C PRO A 111 -5.28 9.96 -10.99
N THR A 112 -5.41 8.84 -11.68
CA THR A 112 -4.27 8.21 -12.36
C THR A 112 -3.86 8.97 -13.61
N GLU A 113 -2.58 8.89 -13.94
CA GLU A 113 -2.10 9.41 -15.22
C GLU A 113 -2.59 8.54 -16.39
N ALA A 114 -2.79 9.16 -17.57
CA ALA A 114 -3.29 8.48 -18.75
C ALA A 114 -2.45 7.26 -19.17
N GLY A 115 -1.15 7.25 -18.84
CA GLY A 115 -0.26 6.12 -19.10
C GLY A 115 -0.59 4.85 -18.32
N LEU A 116 -1.39 4.94 -17.25
CA LEU A 116 -1.82 3.79 -16.43
C LEU A 116 -3.20 3.25 -16.82
N ALA A 117 -3.80 3.77 -17.89
CA ALA A 117 -5.11 3.33 -18.37
C ALA A 117 -5.17 1.84 -18.73
N TYR A 118 -4.03 1.21 -19.08
CA TYR A 118 -3.97 -0.24 -19.33
C TYR A 118 -4.19 -1.10 -18.08
N LEU A 119 -4.17 -0.50 -16.89
CA LEU A 119 -4.51 -1.15 -15.62
C LEU A 119 -5.99 -0.93 -15.23
N ALA A 120 -6.72 -0.11 -15.98
CA ALA A 120 -8.17 0.03 -15.82
C ALA A 120 -8.84 -1.16 -16.51
N GLU A 121 -9.75 -1.83 -15.80
CA GLU A 121 -10.57 -2.92 -16.34
C GLU A 121 -11.70 -2.38 -17.22
#